data_AF-A0A3D2F6P7-F1
#
_entry.id   AF-A0A3D2F6P7-F1
#
_cell.length_a   1.000
_cell.length_b   1.000
_cell.length_c   1.000
_cell.angle_alpha   90.00
_cell.angle_beta   90.00
_cell.angle_gamma   90.00
#
_symmetry.space_group_name_H-M   'P 1'
#
loop_
_entity.id
_entity.type
_entity.pdbx_description
1 polymer ?
#
loop_
_entity_poly.entity_id
_entity_poly.type
_entity_poly.pdbx_seq_one_letter_code
_entity_poly.pdbx_strand_id
1 'polypeptide(L)' 'MLEALICPRTQTTLRYDADAQELISKAANLAYPIRNGIPVMLVDEARKLD' A
#
# COMPACT_ATOMS: atom_id res chain seq x y z
N MET A 1 13.06 -7.12 -14.40
CA MET A 1 11.66 -7.45 -14.05
C MET A 1 11.30 -6.53 -12.90
N LEU A 2 10.44 -5.54 -13.10
CA LEU A 2 9.97 -4.69 -11.99
C LEU A 2 8.78 -5.43 -11.38
N GLU A 3 9.01 -6.17 -10.29
CA GLU A 3 7.96 -6.87 -9.56
C GLU A 3 6.99 -5.80 -9.04
N ALA A 4 5.82 -5.71 -9.69
CA ALA A 4 4.79 -4.77 -9.28
C ALA A 4 4.48 -5.04 -7.80
N LEU A 5 4.50 -4.00 -6.96
CA LEU A 5 4.11 -4.18 -5.56
C LEU A 5 2.66 -4.65 -5.52
N ILE A 6 2.47 -5.89 -5.09
CA ILE A 6 1.16 -6.53 -5.02
C ILE A 6 0.68 -6.47 -3.58
N CYS A 7 -0.59 -6.14 -3.39
CA CYS A 7 -1.22 -6.15 -2.07
C CYS A 7 -1.23 -7.57 -1.52
N PRO A 8 -0.73 -7.81 -0.28
CA PRO A 8 -0.66 -9.15 0.30
C PRO A 8 -2.05 -9.76 0.57
N ARG A 9 -3.11 -8.94 0.62
CA ARG A 9 -4.47 -9.37 0.93
C ARG A 9 -5.30 -9.69 -0.31
N THR A 10 -5.26 -8.82 -1.31
CA THR A 10 -6.12 -8.92 -2.51
C THR A 10 -5.36 -9.41 -3.74
N GLN A 11 -4.04 -9.54 -3.66
CA GLN A 11 -3.17 -9.87 -4.79
C GLN A 11 -3.35 -8.92 -5.99
N THR A 12 -3.82 -7.70 -5.73
CA THR A 12 -3.98 -6.64 -6.73
C THR A 12 -2.83 -5.65 -6.66
N THR A 13 -2.59 -4.92 -7.74
CA THR A 13 -1.56 -3.87 -7.81
C THR A 13 -1.80 -2.77 -6.78
N LEU A 14 -0.75 -2.41 -6.05
CA LEU A 14 -0.73 -1.23 -5.18
C LEU A 14 -0.33 0.00 -5.99
N ARG A 15 -1.03 1.11 -5.78
CA ARG A 15 -0.66 2.41 -6.34
C ARG A 15 0.25 3.13 -5.36
N TYR A 16 1.47 3.43 -5.76
CA TYR A 16 2.36 4.28 -4.98
C TYR A 16 1.89 5.74 -5.05
N ASP A 17 1.72 6.33 -3.88
CA ASP A 17 1.44 7.75 -3.69
C ASP A 17 2.71 8.42 -3.15
N ALA A 18 3.38 9.18 -4.01
CA ALA A 18 4.63 9.83 -3.68
C ALA A 18 4.44 11.07 -2.78
N ASP A 19 3.24 11.66 -2.78
CA ASP A 19 2.91 12.84 -1.98
C ASP A 19 2.70 12.45 -0.52
N ALA A 20 1.92 11.39 -0.29
CA ALA A 20 1.68 10.85 1.04
C ALA A 20 2.74 9.84 1.53
N GLN A 21 3.64 9.39 0.64
CA GLN A 21 4.52 8.24 0.86
C GLN A 21 3.74 6.99 1.34
N GLU A 22 2.71 6.62 0.60
CA GLU A 22 1.86 5.47 0.92
C GLU A 22 1.67 4.54 -0.30
N LEU A 23 1.30 3.29 -0.05
CA LEU A 23 0.86 2.34 -1.06
C LEU A 23 -0.64 2.11 -0.93
N ILE A 24 -1.38 2.60 -1.91
CA ILE A 24 -2.83 2.61 -1.94
C ILE A 24 -3.34 1.34 -2.62
N SER A 25 -4.12 0.54 -1.88
CA SER A 25 -4.90 -0.57 -2.39
C SER A 25 -6.37 -0.15 -2.57
N LYS A 26 -6.76 0.14 -3.81
CA LYS A 26 -8.17 0.43 -4.13
C LYS A 26 -9.10 -0.77 -3.88
N ALA A 27 -8.61 -1.99 -4.12
CA ALA A 27 -9.39 -3.20 -3.93
C ALA A 27 -9.67 -3.50 -2.45
N ALA A 28 -8.73 -3.18 -1.56
CA ALA A 28 -8.88 -3.36 -0.13
C ALA A 28 -9.46 -2.13 0.58
N ASN A 29 -9.56 -0.98 -0.12
CA ASN A 29 -9.85 0.34 0.44
C ASN A 29 -8.90 0.73 1.59
N LEU A 30 -7.62 0.43 1.42
CA LEU A 30 -6.57 0.63 2.42
C LEU A 30 -5.34 1.32 1.81
N ALA A 31 -4.68 2.16 2.58
CA ALA A 31 -3.38 2.76 2.27
C ALA A 31 -2.34 2.29 3.29
N TYR A 32 -1.26 1.70 2.80
CA TYR A 32 -0.15 1.22 3.61
C TYR A 32 0.94 2.29 3.68
N PRO A 33 1.31 2.80 4.87
CA PRO A 33 2.29 3.86 4.98
C PRO A 33 3.71 3.35 4.70
N ILE A 34 4.58 4.22 4.19
CA ILE A 34 6.01 3.96 4.03
C ILE A 34 6.76 4.71 5.14
N ARG A 35 7.47 3.97 5.99
CA ARG A 35 8.26 4.54 7.10
C ARG A 35 9.73 4.22 6.87
N ASN A 36 10.59 5.25 6.89
CA ASN A 36 12.03 5.12 6.60
C ASN A 36 12.32 4.45 5.25
N GLY A 37 11.48 4.66 4.24
CA GLY A 37 11.61 4.01 2.92
C GLY A 37 11.15 2.55 2.88
N ILE A 38 10.64 2.00 3.98
CA ILE A 38 10.14 0.62 4.05
C ILE A 38 8.60 0.66 4.05
N PRO A 39 7.93 -0.02 3.10
CA PRO A 39 6.49 -0.11 3.09
C PRO A 39 5.97 -1.01 4.22
N VAL A 40 5.13 -0.45 5.09
CA VAL A 40 4.50 -1.16 6.20
C VAL A 40 3.27 -1.89 5.67
N MET A 41 3.45 -3.10 5.17
CA MET A 41 2.38 -3.96 4.63
C MET A 41 1.57 -4.68 5.72
N LEU A 42 1.31 -4.01 6.84
CA LEU A 42 0.47 -4.50 7.93
C LEU A 42 -0.92 -3.89 7.82
N VAL A 43 -1.96 -4.72 7.87
CA VAL A 43 -3.36 -4.25 7.77
C VAL A 43 -3.76 -3.39 8.96
N ASP A 44 -3.17 -3.65 10.14
CA ASP A 44 -3.44 -2.88 11.37
C ASP A 44 -2.91 -1.44 11.31
N GLU A 45 -1.74 -1.27 10.66
CA GLU A 45 -1.14 0.05 10.41
C GLU A 45 -1.68 0.72 9.15
N ALA A 46 -2.51 0.01 8.36
CA ALA A 46 -3.04 0.54 7.12
C ALA A 46 -4.18 1.54 7.39
N ARG A 47 -4.09 2.71 6.78
CA ARG A 47 -5.13 3.73 6.84
C ARG A 47 -6.30 3.31 5.94
N LYS A 48 -7.53 3.37 6.45
CA LYS A 48 -8.72 3.20 5.60
C LYS A 48 -8.91 4.41 4.71
N LEU A 49 -9.15 4.15 3.43
CA LEU A 49 -9.58 5.16 2.48
C LEU A 49 -11.10 5.33 2.68
N ASP A 50 -11.56 6.57 2.83
CA ASP A 50 -12.98 6.93 2.87
C ASP A 50 -13.55 6.94 1.45
#